data_AF-A0A840X576-F1
#
_entry.id   AF-A0A840X576-F1
#
_cell.length_a   1.000
_cell.length_b   1.000
_cell.length_c   1.000
_cell.angle_alpha   90.00
_cell.angle_beta   90.00
_cell.angle_gamma   90.00
#
_symmetry.space_group_name_H-M   'P 1'
#
loop_
_entity.id
_entity.type
_entity.pdbx_description
1 polymer ?
#
loop_
_entity_poly.entity_id
_entity_poly.type
_entity_poly.pdbx_seq_one_letter_code
_entity_poly.pdbx_strand_id
1 'polypeptide(L)'
;MITHHPHRPVMLALASGLMTIGLLAGCSPAAPAPSASPVASPEPTTASATPSASPTPSAPEVDPAAVAAARESLAASISSGNTAALASWATDPIRVVIAASSFSEDLSPDDAALQADYIVDLTATWDFALPEATIDQYRAGDYAAYFPADVLVGRSSTGGVVAFTLTGDHASTMFMCIDEMLLL
;
A
#
# COMPACT_ATOMS: atom_id res chain seq x y z
N MET A 1 -0.06 -34.31 -40.48
CA MET A 1 -0.13 -35.05 -39.20
C MET A 1 -0.72 -34.11 -38.17
N ILE A 2 -1.97 -34.36 -37.76
CA ILE A 2 -2.75 -33.51 -36.87
C ILE A 2 -2.67 -34.15 -35.49
N THR A 3 -2.00 -33.49 -34.54
CA THR A 3 -1.80 -33.98 -33.18
C THR A 3 -2.90 -33.42 -32.28
N HIS A 4 -3.88 -34.26 -31.93
CA HIS A 4 -4.97 -33.94 -31.03
C HIS A 4 -4.48 -33.66 -29.60
N HIS A 5 -4.87 -32.51 -29.05
CA HIS A 5 -4.78 -32.19 -27.62
C HIS A 5 -5.90 -32.90 -26.84
N PRO A 6 -5.63 -33.62 -25.75
CA PRO A 6 -6.67 -34.09 -24.85
C PRO A 6 -7.04 -33.00 -23.83
N HIS A 7 -8.31 -32.58 -23.87
CA HIS A 7 -8.97 -31.78 -22.85
C HIS A 7 -8.98 -32.53 -21.51
N ARG A 8 -8.44 -31.91 -20.45
CA ARG A 8 -8.65 -32.35 -19.06
C ARG A 8 -9.81 -31.55 -18.45
N PRO A 9 -10.88 -32.22 -17.96
CA PRO A 9 -11.95 -31.53 -17.25
C PRO A 9 -11.49 -31.12 -15.84
N VAL A 10 -11.71 -29.85 -15.51
CA VAL A 10 -11.61 -29.25 -14.18
C VAL A 10 -12.78 -29.75 -13.33
N MET A 11 -12.52 -30.43 -12.22
CA MET A 11 -13.52 -30.70 -11.20
C MET A 11 -13.42 -29.65 -10.09
N LEU A 12 -14.45 -28.81 -10.02
CA LEU A 12 -14.72 -27.84 -8.97
C LEU A 12 -15.36 -28.56 -7.79
N ALA A 13 -14.72 -28.57 -6.62
CA ALA A 13 -15.32 -29.06 -5.38
C ALA A 13 -15.65 -27.87 -4.47
N LEU A 14 -16.94 -27.50 -4.45
CA LEU A 14 -17.53 -26.61 -3.45
C LEU A 14 -17.72 -27.39 -2.13
N ALA A 15 -17.15 -26.90 -1.03
CA ALA A 15 -17.48 -27.38 0.30
C ALA A 15 -17.72 -26.19 1.24
N SER A 16 -19.01 -25.99 1.54
CA SER A 16 -19.55 -25.03 2.50
C SER A 16 -19.13 -25.36 3.94
N GLY A 17 -18.73 -24.34 4.70
CA GLY A 17 -18.32 -24.46 6.12
C GLY A 17 -19.08 -23.47 7.01
N LEU A 18 -19.61 -24.01 8.11
CA LEU A 18 -20.60 -23.48 9.04
C LEU A 18 -20.38 -22.08 9.67
N MET A 19 -21.54 -21.48 9.93
CA MET A 19 -21.87 -20.30 10.75
C MET A 19 -21.55 -20.48 12.25
N THR A 20 -20.89 -19.50 12.87
CA THR A 20 -20.75 -19.39 14.34
C THR A 20 -21.29 -18.04 14.82
N ILE A 21 -22.44 -18.08 15.51
CA ILE A 21 -23.03 -16.94 16.22
C ILE A 21 -22.53 -16.98 17.66
N GLY A 22 -21.66 -16.03 18.03
CA GLY A 22 -21.26 -15.78 19.41
C GLY A 22 -21.94 -14.51 19.93
N LEU A 23 -22.91 -14.66 20.83
CA LEU A 23 -23.50 -13.54 21.58
C LEU A 23 -22.57 -13.14 22.73
N LEU A 24 -22.05 -11.91 22.69
CA LEU A 24 -21.40 -11.26 23.84
C LEU A 24 -22.40 -10.33 24.52
N ALA A 25 -22.79 -10.70 25.74
CA ALA A 25 -23.44 -9.83 26.71
C ALA A 25 -22.37 -9.06 27.50
N GLY A 26 -22.55 -7.74 27.68
CA GLY A 26 -21.69 -6.93 28.56
C GLY A 26 -22.22 -5.52 28.76
N CYS A 27 -22.50 -5.17 30.01
CA CYS A 27 -23.27 -4.01 30.46
C CYS A 27 -22.58 -2.63 30.34
N SER A 28 -23.44 -1.62 30.16
CA SER A 28 -23.34 -0.18 30.52
C SER A 28 -22.89 0.04 32.00
N PRO A 29 -22.53 1.25 32.51
CA PRO A 29 -23.00 2.58 32.08
C PRO A 29 -22.04 3.81 32.25
N ALA A 30 -22.61 4.97 31.92
CA ALA A 30 -22.50 6.26 32.62
C ALA A 30 -21.55 7.34 32.06
N ALA A 31 -22.18 8.33 31.42
CA ALA A 31 -21.66 9.68 31.25
C ALA A 31 -21.84 10.53 32.52
N PRO A 32 -21.04 11.59 32.68
CA PRO A 32 -21.58 12.87 33.09
C PRO A 32 -21.30 13.98 32.05
N ALA A 33 -22.28 14.84 31.88
CA ALA A 33 -22.25 16.05 31.06
C ALA A 33 -21.73 17.28 31.86
N PRO A 34 -21.93 18.51 31.37
CA PRO A 34 -20.90 19.49 30.99
C PRO A 34 -20.53 20.47 32.12
N SER A 35 -19.49 21.29 31.92
CA SER A 35 -19.36 22.53 32.70
C SER A 35 -18.77 23.65 31.84
N ALA A 36 -19.53 24.75 31.74
CA ALA A 36 -19.19 25.97 31.04
C ALA A 36 -18.36 26.92 31.93
N SER A 37 -17.51 27.72 31.27
CA SER A 37 -17.02 29.12 31.46
C SER A 37 -17.27 29.84 32.81
N PRO A 38 -16.50 30.89 33.24
CA PRO A 38 -15.82 31.91 32.41
C PRO A 38 -14.52 32.54 33.02
N VAL A 39 -14.06 33.64 32.40
CA VAL A 39 -13.40 34.85 32.99
C VAL A 39 -11.98 35.18 32.49
N ALA A 40 -11.83 36.47 32.18
CA ALA A 40 -10.80 37.17 31.43
C ALA A 40 -9.55 37.62 32.24
N SER A 41 -8.50 37.98 31.47
CA SER A 41 -7.45 39.04 31.61
C SER A 41 -6.82 39.37 32.98
N PRO A 42 -5.53 39.79 33.07
CA PRO A 42 -4.71 40.46 32.05
C PRO A 42 -3.26 39.95 31.88
N GLU A 43 -2.59 40.45 30.83
CA GLU A 43 -1.14 40.35 30.57
C GLU A 43 -0.28 40.89 31.72
N PRO A 44 0.91 40.31 31.94
CA PRO A 44 2.09 41.07 32.24
C PRO A 44 3.11 40.99 31.09
N THR A 45 3.49 42.15 30.58
CA THR A 45 4.69 42.38 29.78
C THR A 45 5.91 41.86 30.53
N THR A 46 6.68 40.93 29.94
CA THR A 46 8.05 40.63 30.36
C THR A 46 8.89 40.29 29.14
N ALA A 47 9.84 41.19 28.87
CA ALA A 47 11.10 41.03 28.14
C ALA A 47 11.15 40.05 26.95
N SER A 48 11.17 40.62 25.73
CA SER A 48 11.68 39.94 24.54
C SER A 48 13.14 39.52 24.75
N ALA A 49 13.35 38.29 25.21
CA ALA A 49 14.59 37.58 24.95
C ALA A 49 14.64 37.30 23.44
N THR A 50 15.71 37.74 22.77
CA THR A 50 15.99 37.37 21.38
C THR A 50 15.95 35.85 21.27
N PRO A 51 15.09 35.25 20.43
CA PRO A 51 15.08 33.81 20.24
C PRO A 51 16.43 33.40 19.68
N SER A 52 17.18 32.64 20.48
CA SER A 52 18.34 31.90 20.01
C SER A 52 17.87 31.03 18.86
N ALA A 53 18.47 31.19 17.67
CA ALA A 53 18.16 30.39 16.51
C ALA A 53 18.42 28.91 16.87
N SER A 54 17.34 28.20 17.19
CA SER A 54 17.37 26.74 17.27
C SER A 54 17.87 26.24 15.93
N PRO A 55 18.86 25.32 15.88
CA PRO A 55 19.25 24.73 14.61
C PRO A 55 18.00 24.10 13.99
N THR A 56 17.63 24.55 12.80
CA THR A 56 16.63 23.88 11.98
C THR A 56 17.08 22.42 11.83
N PRO A 57 16.26 21.43 12.25
CA PRO A 57 16.56 20.03 11.97
C PRO A 57 16.76 19.89 10.47
N SER A 58 17.98 19.57 10.05
CA SER A 58 18.20 19.15 8.67
C SER A 58 17.46 17.84 8.51
N ALA A 59 16.50 17.80 7.58
CA ALA A 59 15.84 16.56 7.21
C ALA A 59 16.94 15.54 6.88
N PRO A 60 16.85 14.29 7.38
CA PRO A 60 17.81 13.27 7.04
C PRO A 60 17.85 13.13 5.52
N GLU A 61 19.04 13.32 4.95
CA GLU A 61 19.27 13.14 3.53
C GLU A 61 19.17 11.65 3.22
N VAL A 62 18.19 11.26 2.40
CA VAL A 62 18.02 9.88 1.97
C VAL A 62 19.02 9.61 0.86
N ASP A 63 19.82 8.55 1.00
CA ASP A 63 20.78 8.13 -0.02
C ASP A 63 20.04 7.68 -1.30
N PRO A 64 20.23 8.36 -2.45
CA PRO A 64 19.60 7.97 -3.71
C PRO A 64 19.96 6.54 -4.15
N ALA A 65 21.14 6.04 -3.78
CA ALA A 65 21.54 4.67 -4.10
C ALA A 65 20.72 3.64 -3.32
N ALA A 66 20.39 3.94 -2.06
CA ALA A 66 19.52 3.10 -1.24
C ALA A 66 18.10 3.06 -1.83
N VAL A 67 17.55 4.19 -2.26
CA VAL A 67 16.25 4.26 -2.94
C VAL A 67 16.25 3.43 -4.23
N ALA A 68 17.30 3.53 -5.04
CA ALA A 68 17.41 2.75 -6.26
C ALA A 68 17.47 1.23 -5.97
N ALA A 69 18.24 0.81 -4.96
CA ALA A 69 18.34 -0.58 -4.54
C ALA A 69 16.99 -1.11 -4.00
N ALA A 70 16.24 -0.28 -3.28
CA ALA A 70 14.90 -0.63 -2.81
C ALA A 70 13.94 -0.85 -3.99
N ARG A 71 13.94 0.04 -4.98
CA ARG A 71 13.09 -0.10 -6.18
C ARG A 71 13.42 -1.35 -6.97
N GLU A 72 14.70 -1.66 -7.16
CA GLU A 72 15.14 -2.89 -7.82
C GLU A 72 14.68 -4.13 -7.05
N SER A 73 14.83 -4.12 -5.72
CA SER A 73 14.46 -5.26 -4.87
C SER A 73 12.94 -5.49 -4.83
N LEU A 74 12.15 -4.43 -4.76
CA LEU A 74 10.68 -4.51 -4.86
C LEU A 74 10.26 -5.08 -6.21
N ALA A 75 10.81 -4.55 -7.31
CA ALA A 75 10.53 -5.05 -8.66
C ALA A 75 10.93 -6.52 -8.82
N ALA A 76 12.09 -6.92 -8.31
CA ALA A 76 12.57 -8.30 -8.35
C ALA A 76 11.69 -9.25 -7.51
N SER A 77 11.20 -8.80 -6.35
CA SER A 77 10.32 -9.59 -5.49
C SER A 77 9.02 -9.96 -6.21
N ILE A 78 8.40 -8.98 -6.87
CA ILE A 78 7.19 -9.21 -7.68
C ILE A 78 7.50 -10.07 -8.91
N SER A 79 8.55 -9.73 -9.66
CA SER A 79 8.89 -10.41 -10.92
C SER A 79 9.27 -11.88 -10.73
N SER A 80 9.89 -12.23 -9.60
CA SER A 80 10.26 -13.60 -9.25
C SER A 80 9.16 -14.37 -8.52
N GLY A 81 8.13 -13.66 -8.05
CA GLY A 81 7.13 -14.16 -7.11
C GLY A 81 7.68 -14.52 -5.72
N ASN A 82 8.91 -14.11 -5.40
CA ASN A 82 9.42 -14.18 -4.03
C ASN A 82 8.90 -12.98 -3.22
N THR A 83 7.58 -12.96 -2.98
CA THR A 83 6.88 -11.87 -2.29
C THR A 83 7.37 -11.69 -0.85
N ALA A 84 7.84 -12.75 -0.19
CA ALA A 84 8.43 -12.66 1.15
C ALA A 84 9.62 -11.69 1.24
N ALA A 85 10.38 -11.48 0.15
CA ALA A 85 11.48 -10.52 0.13
C ALA A 85 11.03 -9.05 0.23
N LEU A 86 9.76 -8.76 -0.08
CA LEU A 86 9.16 -7.42 0.00
C LEU A 86 9.19 -6.87 1.42
N ALA A 87 9.02 -7.74 2.43
CA ALA A 87 8.94 -7.33 3.83
C ALA A 87 10.18 -6.56 4.31
N SER A 88 11.37 -6.85 3.77
CA SER A 88 12.61 -6.13 4.12
C SER A 88 12.71 -4.70 3.55
N TRP A 89 11.78 -4.34 2.65
CA TRP A 89 11.78 -3.07 1.93
C TRP A 89 10.49 -2.28 2.15
N ALA A 90 9.69 -2.65 3.16
CA ALA A 90 8.44 -1.98 3.51
C ALA A 90 8.54 -1.29 4.86
N THR A 91 7.84 -0.18 5.03
CA THR A 91 7.68 0.44 6.35
C THR A 91 6.82 -0.44 7.26
N ASP A 92 6.97 -0.27 8.57
CA ASP A 92 6.10 -0.89 9.56
C ASP A 92 5.32 0.19 10.33
N PRO A 93 4.00 0.37 10.06
CA PRO A 93 3.18 -0.38 9.10
C PRO A 93 3.33 0.11 7.65
N ILE A 94 2.88 -0.70 6.69
CA ILE A 94 2.69 -0.34 5.27
C ILE A 94 1.19 -0.31 4.95
N ARG A 95 0.75 0.71 4.20
CA ARG A 95 -0.63 0.76 3.69
C ARG A 95 -0.78 -0.18 2.50
N VAL A 96 -1.72 -1.13 2.56
CA VAL A 96 -2.06 -2.01 1.43
C VAL A 96 -3.45 -1.70 0.92
N VAL A 97 -3.59 -1.53 -0.40
CA VAL A 97 -4.87 -1.24 -1.05
C VAL A 97 -5.06 -2.17 -2.24
N ILE A 98 -6.26 -2.75 -2.38
CA ILE A 98 -6.63 -3.57 -3.53
C ILE A 98 -7.77 -2.89 -4.29
N ALA A 99 -7.52 -2.57 -5.56
CA ALA A 99 -8.48 -1.96 -6.47
C ALA A 99 -9.77 -2.79 -6.58
N ALA A 100 -10.88 -2.11 -6.81
CA ALA A 100 -12.23 -2.69 -6.91
C ALA A 100 -12.64 -3.55 -5.70
N SER A 101 -12.02 -3.30 -4.55
CA SER A 101 -12.37 -3.92 -3.27
C SER A 101 -12.49 -2.86 -2.18
N SER A 102 -13.04 -3.23 -1.03
CA SER A 102 -13.01 -2.40 0.17
C SER A 102 -11.72 -2.54 0.98
N PHE A 103 -10.75 -3.33 0.49
CA PHE A 103 -9.51 -3.60 1.21
C PHE A 103 -8.57 -2.40 1.14
N SER A 104 -8.38 -1.76 2.29
CA SER A 104 -7.45 -0.65 2.50
C SER A 104 -7.03 -0.63 3.97
N GLU A 105 -5.95 -1.35 4.29
CA GLU A 105 -5.52 -1.58 5.67
C GLU A 105 -4.04 -1.27 5.84
N ASP A 106 -3.67 -0.84 7.06
CA ASP A 106 -2.27 -0.73 7.47
C ASP A 106 -1.84 -2.09 8.02
N LEU A 107 -0.88 -2.74 7.37
CA LEU A 107 -0.42 -4.09 7.69
C LEU A 107 1.04 -4.09 8.15
N SER A 108 1.42 -5.17 8.83
CA SER A 108 2.85 -5.47 9.01
C SER A 108 3.50 -5.76 7.65
N PRO A 109 4.84 -5.57 7.50
CA PRO A 109 5.55 -5.94 6.28
C PRO A 109 5.35 -7.39 5.85
N ASP A 110 5.31 -8.32 6.80
CA ASP A 110 5.11 -9.75 6.53
C ASP A 110 3.68 -10.03 6.04
N ASP A 111 2.66 -9.42 6.65
CA ASP A 111 1.27 -9.56 6.21
C ASP A 111 1.06 -8.93 4.83
N ALA A 112 1.70 -7.78 4.56
CA ALA A 112 1.67 -7.15 3.25
C ALA A 112 2.31 -8.04 2.18
N ALA A 113 3.44 -8.69 2.49
CA ALA A 113 4.06 -9.66 1.59
C ALA A 113 3.11 -10.81 1.23
N LEU A 114 2.32 -11.31 2.19
CA LEU A 114 1.28 -12.32 1.91
C LEU A 114 0.16 -11.78 1.01
N GLN A 115 -0.20 -10.50 1.12
CA GLN A 115 -1.19 -9.91 0.21
C GLN A 115 -0.67 -9.76 -1.22
N ALA A 116 0.64 -9.60 -1.43
CA ALA A 116 1.22 -9.50 -2.77
C ALA A 116 0.99 -10.76 -3.63
N ASP A 117 0.83 -11.93 -3.00
CA ASP A 117 0.46 -13.18 -3.68
C ASP A 117 -0.89 -13.08 -4.42
N TYR A 118 -1.74 -12.11 -4.07
CA TYR A 118 -3.03 -11.88 -4.74
C TYR A 118 -2.87 -11.50 -6.23
N ILE A 119 -1.80 -10.78 -6.58
CA ILE A 119 -1.56 -10.29 -7.94
C ILE A 119 -0.42 -11.00 -8.65
N VAL A 120 0.46 -11.68 -7.90
CA VAL A 120 1.62 -12.35 -8.48
C VAL A 120 1.17 -13.60 -9.24
N ASP A 121 1.23 -13.49 -10.56
CA ASP A 121 1.08 -14.61 -11.48
C ASP A 121 2.47 -15.06 -11.96
N LEU A 122 2.90 -16.26 -11.53
CA LEU A 122 4.20 -16.84 -11.89
C LEU A 122 4.34 -17.17 -13.39
N THR A 123 3.24 -17.14 -14.15
CA THR A 123 3.27 -17.32 -15.60
C THR A 123 3.37 -16.00 -16.36
N ALA A 124 3.16 -14.87 -15.68
CA ALA A 124 3.24 -13.55 -16.26
C ALA A 124 4.67 -12.99 -16.20
N THR A 125 5.02 -12.17 -17.19
CA THR A 125 6.21 -11.32 -17.12
C THR A 125 5.81 -9.95 -16.58
N TRP A 126 6.65 -9.34 -15.75
CA TRP A 126 6.41 -8.01 -15.19
C TRP A 126 7.29 -6.95 -15.86
N ASP A 127 6.68 -5.83 -16.21
CA ASP A 127 7.34 -4.63 -16.74
C ASP A 127 7.25 -3.49 -15.72
N PHE A 128 8.40 -3.08 -15.20
CA PHE A 128 8.56 -1.96 -14.27
C PHE A 128 9.13 -0.70 -14.96
N ALA A 129 9.31 -0.73 -16.27
CA ALA A 129 9.81 0.37 -17.09
C ALA A 129 8.70 0.89 -18.03
N LEU A 130 7.49 1.04 -17.50
CA LEU A 130 6.33 1.48 -18.26
C LEU A 130 6.54 2.87 -18.85
N PRO A 131 6.07 3.14 -20.08
CA PRO A 131 6.06 4.49 -20.63
C PRO A 131 5.26 5.44 -19.74
N GLU A 132 5.73 6.67 -19.58
CA GLU A 132 5.04 7.70 -18.78
C GLU A 132 3.60 7.92 -19.26
N ALA A 133 3.35 7.85 -20.57
CA ALA A 133 2.02 7.97 -21.15
C ALA A 133 1.04 6.87 -20.70
N THR A 134 1.54 5.70 -20.27
CA THR A 134 0.72 4.65 -19.65
C THR A 134 0.41 5.00 -18.20
N ILE A 135 1.41 5.46 -17.44
CA ILE A 135 1.22 5.89 -16.05
C ILE A 135 0.27 7.09 -15.97
N ASP A 136 0.34 8.01 -16.93
CA ASP A 136 -0.58 9.15 -17.06
C ASP A 136 -2.04 8.73 -17.24
N GLN A 137 -2.30 7.59 -17.88
CA GLN A 137 -3.66 7.05 -17.97
C GLN A 137 -4.15 6.61 -16.59
N TYR A 138 -3.31 5.94 -15.80
CA TYR A 138 -3.66 5.54 -14.43
C TYR A 138 -3.88 6.75 -13.50
N ARG A 139 -3.13 7.83 -13.72
CA ARG A 139 -3.30 9.12 -13.01
C ARG A 139 -4.59 9.86 -13.40
N ALA A 140 -5.20 9.52 -14.53
CA ALA A 140 -6.45 10.12 -14.97
C ALA A 140 -7.69 9.38 -14.47
N GLY A 141 -7.54 8.13 -13.99
CA GLY A 141 -8.65 7.29 -13.53
C GLY A 141 -8.98 7.44 -12.04
N ASP A 142 -9.89 6.59 -11.57
CA ASP A 142 -10.45 6.62 -10.20
C ASP A 142 -9.41 6.37 -9.09
N TYR A 143 -8.25 5.79 -9.46
CA TYR A 143 -7.17 5.42 -8.53
C TYR A 143 -5.97 6.36 -8.58
N ALA A 144 -6.12 7.57 -9.15
CA ALA A 144 -5.04 8.54 -9.34
C ALA A 144 -4.17 8.80 -8.09
N ALA A 145 -4.75 8.73 -6.89
CA ALA A 145 -4.05 8.93 -5.62
C ALA A 145 -2.90 7.93 -5.38
N TYR A 146 -2.92 6.76 -6.04
CA TYR A 146 -1.90 5.73 -5.90
C TYR A 146 -0.80 5.80 -6.97
N PHE A 147 -0.83 6.81 -7.85
CA PHE A 147 0.15 7.03 -8.91
C PHE A 147 0.86 8.39 -8.82
N PRO A 148 1.46 8.78 -7.68
CA PRO A 148 2.25 10.02 -7.59
C PRO A 148 3.45 10.00 -8.54
N ALA A 149 4.13 11.14 -8.72
CA ALA A 149 5.22 11.28 -9.71
C ALA A 149 6.36 10.25 -9.53
N ASP A 150 6.75 9.95 -8.28
CA ASP A 150 7.91 9.09 -7.98
C ASP A 150 7.54 7.63 -7.62
N VAL A 151 6.32 7.21 -7.97
CA VAL A 151 5.84 5.84 -7.70
C VAL A 151 6.64 4.81 -8.50
N LEU A 152 6.82 3.60 -7.96
CA LEU A 152 7.28 2.44 -8.73
C LEU A 152 6.06 1.66 -9.22
N VAL A 153 5.82 1.64 -10.53
CA VAL A 153 4.70 0.90 -11.14
C VAL A 153 5.23 -0.33 -11.88
N GLY A 154 4.63 -1.48 -11.61
CA GLY A 154 4.82 -2.69 -12.39
C GLY A 154 3.51 -3.11 -13.04
N ARG A 155 3.57 -3.59 -14.28
CA ARG A 155 2.43 -4.23 -14.96
C ARG A 155 2.80 -5.64 -15.42
N SER A 156 1.93 -6.60 -15.15
CA SER A 156 2.08 -7.96 -15.63
C SER A 156 1.60 -8.09 -17.08
N SER A 157 2.12 -9.08 -17.82
CA SER A 157 1.62 -9.44 -19.15
C SER A 157 0.18 -9.95 -19.16
N THR A 158 -0.41 -10.21 -18.00
CA THR A 158 -1.80 -10.63 -17.81
C THR A 158 -2.72 -9.49 -17.38
N GLY A 159 -2.19 -8.25 -17.27
CA GLY A 159 -2.96 -7.05 -16.97
C GLY A 159 -2.94 -6.62 -15.50
N GLY A 160 -2.34 -7.40 -14.60
CA GLY A 160 -2.18 -7.00 -13.20
C GLY A 160 -1.26 -5.79 -13.06
N VAL A 161 -1.56 -4.90 -12.11
CA VAL A 161 -0.77 -3.69 -11.82
C VAL A 161 -0.43 -3.66 -10.33
N VAL A 162 0.82 -3.33 -10.02
CA VAL A 162 1.29 -3.00 -8.68
C VAL A 162 1.90 -1.61 -8.68
N ALA A 163 1.65 -0.84 -7.63
CA ALA A 163 2.28 0.46 -7.44
C ALA A 163 2.81 0.60 -6.01
N PHE A 164 4.08 0.99 -5.88
CA PHE A 164 4.73 1.27 -4.60
C PHE A 164 5.06 2.76 -4.46
N THR A 165 4.52 3.38 -3.42
CA THR A 165 4.96 4.70 -2.98
C THR A 165 6.07 4.49 -1.95
N LEU A 166 7.22 5.14 -2.14
CA LEU A 166 8.35 5.05 -1.23
C LEU A 166 8.40 6.26 -0.28
N THR A 167 8.71 6.00 0.98
CA THR A 167 9.14 6.99 1.98
C THR A 167 10.60 6.69 2.32
N GLY A 168 11.52 7.45 1.74
CA GLY A 168 12.93 7.10 1.79
C GLY A 168 13.23 5.88 0.91
N ASP A 169 13.93 4.91 1.46
CA ASP A 169 14.29 3.62 0.84
C ASP A 169 13.31 2.48 1.17
N HIS A 170 12.14 2.79 1.74
CA HIS A 170 11.10 1.81 2.08
C HIS A 170 9.77 2.15 1.43
N ALA A 171 9.03 1.12 0.97
CA ALA A 171 7.66 1.25 0.50
C ALA A 171 6.72 1.54 1.67
N SER A 172 6.01 2.67 1.60
CA SER A 172 4.99 3.08 2.57
C SER A 172 3.57 2.78 2.13
N THR A 173 3.37 2.53 0.84
CA THR A 173 2.09 2.07 0.29
C THR A 173 2.33 1.04 -0.80
N MET A 174 1.53 -0.03 -0.80
CA MET A 174 1.41 -0.99 -1.88
C MET A 174 -0.03 -0.99 -2.39
N PHE A 175 -0.21 -0.53 -3.62
CA PHE A 175 -1.47 -0.62 -4.35
C PHE A 175 -1.44 -1.79 -5.33
N MET A 176 -2.52 -2.56 -5.39
CA MET A 176 -2.64 -3.75 -6.21
C MET A 176 -3.93 -3.74 -7.02
N CYS A 177 -3.84 -4.14 -8.28
CA CYS A 177 -4.96 -4.26 -9.19
C CYS A 177 -4.80 -5.52 -10.04
N ILE A 178 -5.86 -6.32 -10.18
CA ILE A 178 -5.79 -7.58 -10.93
C ILE A 178 -5.92 -7.38 -12.44
N ASP A 179 -6.46 -6.24 -12.87
CA ASP A 179 -6.71 -5.90 -14.28
C ASP A 179 -6.60 -4.38 -14.48
N GLU A 180 -5.65 -3.94 -15.30
CA GLU A 180 -5.38 -2.53 -15.60
C GLU A 180 -6.60 -1.79 -16.16
N MET A 181 -7.58 -2.50 -16.74
CA MET A 181 -8.83 -1.91 -17.20
C MET A 181 -9.68 -1.32 -16.07
N LEU A 182 -9.45 -1.72 -14.82
CA LEU A 182 -10.11 -1.15 -13.64
C LEU A 182 -9.51 0.21 -13.24
N LEU A 183 -8.41 0.63 -13.87
CA LEU A 183 -7.71 1.88 -13.56
C LEU A 183 -8.06 3.02 -14.52
N LEU A 184 -8.88 2.77 -15.55
CA LEU A 184 -9.14 3.67 -16.67
C LEU A 184 -10.57 4.22 -16.68
#